data_AF-A0A0H5S680-F1
#
_entry.id   AF-A0A0H5S680-F1
#
_cell.length_a   1.000
_cell.length_b   1.000
_cell.length_c   1.000
_cell.angle_alpha   90.00
_cell.angle_beta   90.00
_cell.angle_gamma   90.00
#
_symmetry.space_group_name_H-M   'P 1'
#
loop_
_entity.id
_entity.type
_entity.pdbx_description
1 polymer ?
#
loop_
_entity_poly.entity_id
_entity_poly.type
_entity_poly.pdbx_seq_one_letter_code
_entity_poly.pdbx_strand_id
1 'polypeptide(L)'
;MRFPINPFLGIMGVASATEDPVPSVPPGDHGGNIDIKHVVSGSTLYLPVQVEGAGFFTGDPHFAQGNGEVALTALEAPLRATVRLTILKSDDARAAIGAVTNPVVETATHWIPTGMDADLDEAMRIAVRNAVTFLNTRLGVPRDVAFAYLSAAGDFEVSQVVDAVKGVHCMIRKADWAAWS
;
A
#
# COMPACT_ATOMS: atom_id res chain seq x y z
N MET A 1 -27.85 -9.05 -10.24
CA MET A 1 -26.40 -8.77 -10.30
C MET A 1 -25.72 -9.57 -9.18
N ARG A 2 -24.53 -10.12 -9.41
CA ARG A 2 -23.70 -10.78 -8.37
C ARG A 2 -22.23 -10.46 -8.65
N PHE A 3 -21.46 -10.22 -7.59
CA PHE A 3 -20.01 -10.00 -7.64
C PHE A 3 -19.33 -10.68 -6.44
N PRO A 4 -18.01 -10.95 -6.50
CA PRO A 4 -17.27 -11.52 -5.38
C PRO A 4 -17.15 -10.54 -4.20
N ILE A 5 -17.19 -11.06 -2.98
CA ILE A 5 -16.75 -10.34 -1.78
C ILE A 5 -15.31 -10.72 -1.48
N ASN A 6 -14.49 -9.74 -1.12
CA ASN A 6 -13.10 -9.94 -0.72
C ASN A 6 -12.80 -9.00 0.46
N PRO A 7 -13.21 -9.38 1.69
CA PRO A 7 -13.23 -8.44 2.80
C PRO A 7 -11.84 -7.96 3.22
N PHE A 8 -11.74 -6.68 3.58
CA PHE A 8 -10.53 -6.05 4.09
C PHE A 8 -10.86 -4.87 5.02
N LEU A 9 -9.82 -4.26 5.58
CA LEU A 9 -9.90 -3.06 6.41
C LEU A 9 -9.36 -1.91 5.57
N GLY A 10 -10.17 -0.88 5.28
CA GLY A 10 -9.77 0.32 4.54
C GLY A 10 -8.73 1.13 5.31
N ILE A 11 -8.93 1.24 6.63
CA ILE A 11 -8.00 1.89 7.55
C ILE A 11 -7.07 0.86 8.19
N MET A 12 -5.77 1.00 7.93
CA MET A 12 -4.68 0.41 8.72
C MET A 12 -3.51 1.38 8.78
N GLY A 13 -3.08 1.75 9.99
CA GLY A 13 -2.06 2.77 10.16
C GLY A 13 -1.30 2.66 11.47
N VAL A 14 -0.30 3.52 11.60
CA VAL A 14 0.47 3.76 12.82
C VAL A 14 0.30 5.22 13.25
N ALA A 15 0.54 5.52 14.52
CA ALA A 15 0.51 6.90 15.00
C ALA A 15 1.59 7.73 14.30
N SER A 16 1.18 8.89 13.78
CA SER A 16 2.05 9.85 13.12
C SER A 16 2.93 10.59 14.12
N ALA A 17 4.15 10.98 13.72
CA ALA A 17 5.06 11.78 14.54
C ALA A 17 4.69 13.27 14.53
N THR A 18 3.52 13.60 15.06
CA THR A 18 3.02 14.98 15.19
C THR A 18 2.21 15.16 16.47
N GLU A 19 2.17 16.39 16.98
CA GLU A 19 1.34 16.79 18.12
C GLU A 19 -0.08 17.20 17.67
N ASP A 20 -0.26 17.49 16.38
CA ASP A 20 -1.56 17.87 15.83
C ASP A 20 -2.47 16.65 15.64
N PRO A 21 -3.79 16.76 15.88
CA PRO A 21 -4.73 15.70 15.56
C PRO A 21 -4.68 15.36 14.05
N VAL A 22 -4.49 14.08 13.74
CA VAL A 22 -4.51 13.59 12.36
C VAL A 22 -5.91 13.05 12.03
N PRO A 23 -6.64 13.63 11.07
CA PRO A 23 -7.92 13.09 10.63
C PRO A 23 -7.74 11.69 10.05
N SER A 24 -8.71 10.79 10.30
CA SER A 24 -8.64 9.42 9.79
C SER A 24 -8.96 9.30 8.31
N VAL A 25 -9.47 10.36 7.67
CA VAL A 25 -9.89 10.34 6.25
C VAL A 25 -8.68 10.31 5.31
N PRO A 26 -7.74 11.28 5.31
CA PRO A 26 -6.67 11.25 4.33
C PRO A 26 -5.61 10.20 4.71
N PRO A 27 -5.23 9.29 3.81
CA PRO A 27 -4.05 8.46 4.03
C PRO A 27 -2.76 9.27 3.96
N GLY A 28 -1.67 8.65 4.40
CA GLY A 28 -0.32 9.20 4.23
C GLY A 28 0.77 8.19 4.54
N ASP A 29 1.97 8.69 4.84
CA ASP A 29 3.13 7.84 5.15
C ASP A 29 2.88 6.89 6.33
N HIS A 30 1.99 7.26 7.24
CA HIS A 30 1.60 6.46 8.39
C HIS A 30 0.60 5.35 8.07
N GLY A 31 0.20 5.18 6.80
CA GLY A 31 -0.95 4.35 6.39
C GLY A 31 -2.24 5.16 6.47
N GLY A 32 -3.20 4.69 7.26
CA GLY A 32 -4.52 5.33 7.38
C GLY A 32 -5.52 4.73 6.38
N ASN A 33 -6.40 5.57 5.83
CA ASN A 33 -7.45 5.21 4.86
C ASN A 33 -6.87 4.94 3.47
N ILE A 34 -6.16 3.84 3.32
CA ILE A 34 -5.41 3.57 2.09
C ILE A 34 -6.30 2.96 1.00
N ASP A 35 -7.36 2.27 1.39
CA ASP A 35 -8.40 1.68 0.55
C ASP A 35 -7.85 0.90 -0.65
N ILE A 36 -6.95 -0.03 -0.34
CA ILE A 36 -6.38 -0.96 -1.31
C ILE A 36 -7.09 -2.31 -1.15
N LYS A 37 -7.98 -2.63 -2.09
CA LYS A 37 -8.75 -3.89 -2.15
C LYS A 37 -7.92 -5.19 -2.13
N HIS A 38 -6.60 -5.08 -2.28
CA HIS A 38 -5.65 -6.21 -2.25
C HIS A 38 -5.11 -6.50 -0.84
N VAL A 39 -5.39 -5.65 0.17
CA VAL A 39 -4.96 -5.85 1.57
C VAL A 39 -5.91 -6.77 2.32
N VAL A 40 -6.02 -8.00 1.81
CA VAL A 40 -6.98 -9.00 2.29
C VAL A 40 -6.30 -10.02 3.21
N SER A 41 -7.07 -10.99 3.69
CA SER A 41 -6.50 -12.11 4.46
C SER A 41 -5.39 -12.81 3.67
N GLY A 42 -4.22 -12.96 4.29
CA GLY A 42 -3.02 -13.52 3.65
C GLY A 42 -2.07 -12.47 3.04
N SER A 43 -2.46 -11.20 3.02
CA SER A 43 -1.57 -10.08 2.66
C SER A 43 -0.83 -9.55 3.90
N THR A 44 0.30 -8.88 3.65
CA THR A 44 1.09 -8.15 4.63
C THR A 44 1.12 -6.68 4.24
N LEU A 45 0.89 -5.77 5.18
CA LEU A 45 1.07 -4.33 5.01
C LEU A 45 2.28 -3.88 5.83
N TYR A 46 3.26 -3.28 5.16
CA TYR A 46 4.43 -2.67 5.79
C TYR A 46 4.16 -1.19 6.04
N LEU A 47 4.31 -0.76 7.29
CA LEU A 47 4.12 0.62 7.73
C LEU A 47 5.40 1.14 8.40
N PRO A 48 5.86 2.37 8.09
CA PRO A 48 7.03 2.94 8.74
C PRO A 48 6.71 3.34 10.18
N VAL A 49 7.46 2.83 11.16
CA VAL A 49 7.29 3.24 12.56
C VAL A 49 7.75 4.71 12.71
N GLN A 50 6.83 5.60 13.09
CA GLN A 50 7.13 7.03 13.24
C GLN A 50 7.32 7.47 14.70
N VAL A 51 6.69 6.77 15.64
CA VAL A 51 6.79 7.01 17.08
C VAL A 51 7.10 5.73 17.86
N GLU A 52 7.62 5.86 19.07
CA GLU A 52 7.86 4.71 19.94
C GLU A 52 6.57 3.91 20.17
N GLY A 53 6.66 2.58 20.05
CA GLY A 53 5.49 1.70 20.16
C GLY A 53 4.61 1.63 18.92
N ALA A 54 4.92 2.41 17.86
CA ALA A 54 4.19 2.54 16.61
C ALA A 54 2.75 3.06 16.71
N GLY A 55 1.97 2.65 17.70
CA GLY A 55 0.57 3.05 17.85
C GLY A 55 -0.31 2.51 16.70
N PHE A 56 -0.22 1.22 16.41
CA PHE A 56 -1.02 0.59 15.36
C PHE A 56 -2.54 0.74 15.62
N PHE A 57 -3.28 1.11 14.59
CA PHE A 57 -4.74 1.16 14.58
C PHE A 57 -5.32 0.63 13.28
N THR A 58 -6.59 0.21 13.32
CA THR A 58 -7.31 -0.24 12.13
C THR A 58 -8.82 -0.06 12.28
N GLY A 59 -9.52 0.06 11.15
CA GLY A 59 -10.95 0.28 11.08
C GLY A 59 -11.45 0.21 9.63
N ASP A 60 -12.62 0.78 9.40
CA ASP A 60 -13.26 0.90 8.08
C ASP A 60 -13.42 -0.43 7.33
N PRO A 61 -14.28 -1.34 7.82
CA PRO A 61 -14.37 -2.69 7.29
C PRO A 61 -15.20 -2.78 5.99
N HIS A 62 -14.55 -3.21 4.92
CA HIS A 62 -15.14 -3.32 3.58
C HIS A 62 -15.38 -4.77 3.20
N PHE A 63 -16.57 -5.13 2.71
CA PHE A 63 -16.84 -6.46 2.17
C PHE A 63 -16.43 -6.58 0.70
N ALA A 64 -16.51 -5.48 -0.05
CA ALA A 64 -16.09 -5.38 -1.44
C ALA A 64 -15.86 -3.93 -1.82
N GLN A 65 -14.78 -3.67 -2.57
CA GLN A 65 -14.45 -2.36 -3.14
C GLN A 65 -13.93 -2.52 -4.56
N GLY A 66 -14.26 -1.56 -5.44
CA GLY A 66 -13.61 -1.39 -6.74
C GLY A 66 -12.48 -0.37 -6.67
N ASN A 67 -11.44 -0.54 -7.49
CA ASN A 67 -10.38 0.46 -7.64
C ASN A 67 -10.99 1.83 -8.01
N GLY A 68 -10.65 2.84 -7.22
CA GLY A 68 -11.15 4.20 -7.34
C GLY A 68 -12.22 4.59 -6.32
N GLU A 69 -12.91 3.63 -5.68
CA GLU A 69 -13.93 3.91 -4.65
C GLU A 69 -14.89 5.06 -5.04
N VAL A 70 -15.37 5.02 -6.28
CA VAL A 70 -15.87 6.20 -6.99
C VAL A 70 -17.13 6.85 -6.40
N ALA A 71 -17.78 6.19 -5.44
CA ALA A 71 -18.98 6.65 -4.76
C ALA A 71 -18.74 6.95 -3.28
N LEU A 72 -17.51 7.35 -2.92
CA LEU A 72 -17.04 7.70 -1.57
C LEU A 72 -16.89 6.53 -0.58
N THR A 73 -17.63 5.44 -0.78
CA THR A 73 -17.63 4.30 0.16
C THR A 73 -17.60 2.99 -0.59
N ALA A 74 -17.12 1.95 0.09
CA ALA A 74 -17.19 0.58 -0.35
C ALA A 74 -18.53 -0.07 0.07
N LEU A 75 -18.62 -1.39 -0.06
CA LEU A 75 -19.67 -2.15 0.63
C LEU A 75 -19.31 -2.27 2.11
N GLU A 76 -19.69 -1.25 2.89
CA GLU A 76 -19.38 -1.14 4.32
C GLU A 76 -20.18 -2.12 5.18
N ALA A 77 -19.50 -2.91 6.01
CA ALA A 77 -20.15 -3.71 7.04
C ALA A 77 -19.16 -4.17 8.13
N PRO A 78 -19.59 -4.31 9.41
CA PRO A 78 -18.71 -4.71 10.49
C PRO A 78 -17.96 -6.02 10.22
N LEU A 79 -16.64 -6.00 10.43
CA LEU A 79 -15.77 -7.18 10.37
C LEU A 79 -15.06 -7.40 11.70
N ARG A 80 -14.74 -8.66 11.99
CA ARG A 80 -13.79 -9.04 13.03
C ARG A 80 -12.52 -9.53 12.35
N ALA A 81 -11.44 -8.77 12.47
CA ALA A 81 -10.13 -9.15 11.94
C ALA A 81 -9.23 -9.72 13.02
N THR A 82 -8.29 -10.59 12.62
CA THR A 82 -7.15 -10.99 13.44
C THR A 82 -5.89 -10.58 12.68
N VAL A 83 -5.09 -9.71 13.29
CA VAL A 83 -3.85 -9.20 12.70
C VAL A 83 -2.65 -9.67 13.52
N ARG A 84 -1.51 -9.87 12.85
CA ARG A 84 -0.22 -10.12 13.49
C ARG A 84 0.65 -8.90 13.30
N LEU A 85 1.11 -8.31 14.40
CA LEU A 85 2.09 -7.23 14.37
C LEU A 85 3.49 -7.81 14.55
N THR A 86 4.43 -7.40 13.70
CA THR A 86 5.83 -7.81 13.77
C THR A 86 6.69 -6.60 13.50
N ILE A 87 7.63 -6.33 14.41
CA ILE A 87 8.58 -5.23 14.27
C ILE A 87 9.76 -5.72 13.46
N LEU A 88 10.03 -5.06 12.33
CA LEU A 88 11.21 -5.30 11.51
C LEU A 88 12.28 -4.26 11.84
N LYS A 89 13.47 -4.73 12.21
CA LYS A 89 14.64 -3.86 12.39
C LYS A 89 15.26 -3.54 11.03
N SER A 90 16.14 -2.55 10.97
CA SER A 90 16.62 -1.93 9.72
C SER A 90 16.99 -2.91 8.60
N ASP A 91 17.73 -3.99 8.88
CA ASP A 91 18.13 -4.94 7.85
C ASP A 91 16.96 -5.82 7.37
N ASP A 92 16.10 -6.28 8.29
CA ASP A 92 14.89 -7.06 7.94
C ASP A 92 13.89 -6.20 7.16
N ALA A 93 13.73 -4.94 7.56
CA ALA A 93 12.87 -3.98 6.86
C ALA A 93 13.41 -3.73 5.44
N ARG A 94 14.73 -3.56 5.30
CA ARG A 94 15.35 -3.35 3.99
C ARG A 94 15.28 -4.59 3.10
N ALA A 95 15.35 -5.79 3.67
CA ALA A 95 15.10 -7.03 2.92
C ALA A 95 13.63 -7.15 2.47
N ALA A 96 12.69 -6.68 3.29
CA ALA A 96 11.26 -6.74 2.98
C ALA A 96 10.84 -5.72 1.91
N ILE A 97 11.24 -4.45 2.04
CA ILE A 97 10.72 -3.33 1.23
C ILE A 97 11.79 -2.43 0.59
N GLY A 98 13.08 -2.75 0.75
CA GLY A 98 14.16 -1.90 0.28
C GLY A 98 14.22 -0.59 1.06
N ALA A 99 14.42 0.52 0.36
CA ALA A 99 14.46 1.87 0.91
C ALA A 99 13.13 2.64 0.75
N VAL A 100 12.02 1.96 0.46
CA VAL A 100 10.71 2.59 0.37
C VAL A 100 10.24 3.02 1.77
N THR A 101 9.79 4.26 1.89
CA THR A 101 9.32 4.85 3.17
C THR A 101 7.81 5.02 3.24
N ASN A 102 7.09 4.82 2.14
CA ASN A 102 5.63 4.79 2.09
C ASN A 102 5.09 3.39 2.40
N PRO A 103 3.78 3.24 2.66
CA PRO A 103 3.15 1.93 2.77
C PRO A 103 3.47 1.01 1.58
N VAL A 104 3.73 -0.27 1.87
CA VAL A 104 3.90 -1.29 0.83
C VAL A 104 3.05 -2.48 1.21
N VAL A 105 2.28 -3.00 0.25
CA VAL A 105 1.51 -4.23 0.43
C VAL A 105 2.26 -5.38 -0.21
N GLU A 106 2.28 -6.54 0.44
CA GLU A 106 2.76 -7.79 -0.15
C GLU A 106 1.65 -8.83 -0.09
N THR A 107 1.34 -9.42 -1.24
CA THR A 107 0.42 -10.56 -1.35
C THR A 107 1.21 -11.82 -1.68
N ALA A 108 0.53 -12.96 -1.82
CA ALA A 108 1.20 -14.19 -2.29
C ALA A 108 1.87 -14.01 -3.67
N THR A 109 1.33 -13.13 -4.52
CA THR A 109 1.72 -13.02 -5.94
C THR A 109 2.36 -11.69 -6.31
N HIS A 110 2.19 -10.64 -5.51
CA HIS A 110 2.66 -9.29 -5.83
C HIS A 110 3.36 -8.58 -4.68
N TRP A 111 4.29 -7.70 -5.03
CA TRP A 111 4.68 -6.56 -4.20
C TRP A 111 3.97 -5.31 -4.72
N ILE A 112 3.48 -4.49 -3.82
CA ILE A 112 2.58 -3.39 -4.13
C ILE A 112 3.04 -2.09 -3.44
N PRO A 113 4.04 -1.40 -4.00
CA PRO A 113 4.42 -0.05 -3.57
C PRO A 113 3.31 0.96 -3.89
N THR A 114 3.07 1.90 -2.98
CA THR A 114 1.99 2.89 -3.11
C THR A 114 2.54 4.29 -3.40
N GLY A 115 1.70 5.15 -3.96
CA GLY A 115 1.88 6.59 -4.03
C GLY A 115 0.58 7.29 -3.66
N MET A 116 0.70 8.39 -2.91
CA MET A 116 -0.43 9.12 -2.33
C MET A 116 -0.16 10.61 -2.46
N ASP A 117 -1.13 11.36 -2.99
CA ASP A 117 -1.09 12.81 -3.09
C ASP A 117 -2.50 13.36 -3.32
N ALA A 118 -2.74 14.65 -3.02
CA ALA A 118 -4.01 15.29 -3.33
C ALA A 118 -4.30 15.35 -4.85
N ASP A 119 -3.24 15.33 -5.67
CA ASP A 119 -3.32 15.21 -7.12
C ASP A 119 -3.04 13.77 -7.59
N LEU A 120 -3.86 13.26 -8.52
CA LEU A 120 -3.75 11.86 -8.94
C LEU A 120 -2.51 11.63 -9.81
N ASP A 121 -2.08 12.62 -10.60
CA ASP A 121 -0.89 12.51 -11.43
C ASP A 121 0.37 12.54 -10.56
N GLU A 122 0.38 13.33 -9.48
CA GLU A 122 1.44 13.27 -8.48
C GLU A 122 1.45 11.94 -7.71
N ALA A 123 0.28 11.43 -7.30
CA ALA A 123 0.18 10.10 -6.67
C ALA A 123 0.76 8.99 -7.58
N MET A 124 0.47 9.05 -8.90
CA MET A 124 1.07 8.15 -9.90
C MET A 124 2.60 8.31 -9.96
N ARG A 125 3.11 9.55 -10.01
CA ARG A 125 4.57 9.79 -10.04
C ARG A 125 5.26 9.24 -8.78
N ILE A 126 4.64 9.39 -7.61
CA ILE A 126 5.15 8.83 -6.35
C ILE A 126 5.13 7.29 -6.40
N ALA A 127 4.02 6.69 -6.85
CA ALA A 127 3.92 5.23 -6.99
C ALA A 127 5.02 4.66 -7.90
N VAL A 128 5.30 5.31 -9.04
CA VAL A 128 6.38 4.93 -9.95
C VAL A 128 7.74 5.05 -9.27
N ARG A 129 8.01 6.16 -8.57
CA ARG A 129 9.28 6.35 -7.84
C ARG A 129 9.47 5.29 -6.76
N ASN A 130 8.42 4.95 -6.03
CA ASN A 130 8.46 3.93 -5.00
C ASN A 130 8.66 2.53 -5.57
N ALA A 131 8.03 2.21 -6.71
CA ALA A 131 8.27 0.96 -7.42
C ALA A 131 9.72 0.85 -7.94
N VAL A 132 10.28 1.91 -8.52
CA VAL A 132 11.69 1.93 -8.94
C VAL A 132 12.63 1.80 -7.73
N THR A 133 12.37 2.54 -6.64
CA THR A 133 13.15 2.43 -5.40
C THR A 133 13.09 1.01 -4.85
N PHE A 134 11.91 0.40 -4.80
CA PHE A 134 11.72 -0.97 -4.36
C PHE A 134 12.58 -1.93 -5.17
N LEU A 135 12.42 -1.94 -6.50
CA LEU A 135 13.17 -2.84 -7.39
C LEU A 135 14.69 -2.61 -7.29
N ASN A 136 15.12 -1.35 -7.23
CA ASN A 136 16.54 -1.03 -7.16
C ASN A 136 17.19 -1.41 -5.83
N THR A 137 16.56 -1.06 -4.72
CA THR A 137 17.18 -1.17 -3.40
C THR A 137 16.93 -2.51 -2.72
N ARG A 138 15.86 -3.21 -3.09
CA ARG A 138 15.57 -4.56 -2.60
C ARG A 138 16.10 -5.66 -3.52
N LEU A 139 15.95 -5.50 -4.83
CA LEU A 139 16.29 -6.53 -5.82
C LEU A 139 17.56 -6.19 -6.64
N GLY A 140 18.21 -5.06 -6.37
CA GLY A 140 19.44 -4.67 -7.06
C GLY A 140 19.24 -4.27 -8.53
N VAL A 141 17.99 -4.05 -8.97
CA VAL A 141 17.68 -3.77 -10.38
C VAL A 141 18.19 -2.37 -10.76
N PRO A 142 19.00 -2.22 -11.82
CA PRO A 142 19.36 -0.89 -12.33
C PRO A 142 18.11 -0.06 -12.63
N ARG A 143 18.14 1.25 -12.32
CA ARG A 143 16.93 2.09 -12.36
C ARG A 143 16.30 2.18 -13.75
N ASP A 144 17.12 2.25 -14.79
CA ASP A 144 16.71 2.24 -16.19
C ASP A 144 16.00 0.92 -16.58
N VAL A 145 16.54 -0.23 -16.14
CA VAL A 145 15.91 -1.54 -16.31
C VAL A 145 14.58 -1.61 -15.55
N ALA A 146 14.53 -1.08 -14.32
CA ALA A 146 13.31 -1.01 -13.53
C ALA A 146 12.22 -0.17 -14.24
N PHE A 147 12.57 0.99 -14.79
CA PHE A 147 11.64 1.79 -15.59
C PHE A 147 11.13 1.04 -16.84
N ALA A 148 12.03 0.36 -17.56
CA ALA A 148 11.67 -0.41 -18.75
C ALA A 148 10.72 -1.57 -18.40
N TYR A 149 11.01 -2.31 -17.33
CA TYR A 149 10.14 -3.35 -16.81
C TYR A 149 8.77 -2.80 -16.40
N LEU A 150 8.74 -1.76 -15.56
CA LEU A 150 7.49 -1.20 -15.03
C LEU A 150 6.61 -0.67 -16.17
N SER A 151 7.20 -0.10 -17.22
CA SER A 151 6.44 0.37 -18.38
C SER A 151 5.89 -0.77 -19.24
N ALA A 152 6.58 -1.92 -19.29
CA ALA A 152 6.20 -3.04 -20.14
C ALA A 152 5.28 -4.06 -19.45
N ALA A 153 5.41 -4.22 -18.12
CA ALA A 153 4.79 -5.31 -17.37
C ALA A 153 4.29 -4.90 -15.97
N GLY A 154 4.50 -3.65 -15.54
CA GLY A 154 3.93 -3.15 -14.30
C GLY A 154 2.53 -2.59 -14.52
N ASP A 155 1.56 -3.07 -13.74
CA ASP A 155 0.22 -2.46 -13.72
C ASP A 155 0.16 -1.39 -12.63
N PHE A 156 -0.36 -0.22 -12.94
CA PHE A 156 -0.62 0.84 -11.97
C PHE A 156 -2.12 1.05 -11.84
N GLU A 157 -2.62 0.86 -10.63
CA GLU A 157 -4.04 0.88 -10.31
C GLU A 157 -4.36 2.05 -9.38
N VAL A 158 -5.49 2.71 -9.59
CA VAL A 158 -6.01 3.71 -8.65
C VAL A 158 -6.58 2.98 -7.42
N SER A 159 -6.12 3.33 -6.22
CA SER A 159 -6.67 2.78 -4.97
C SER A 159 -8.05 3.38 -4.70
N GLN A 160 -8.07 4.69 -4.46
CA GLN A 160 -9.24 5.53 -4.23
C GLN A 160 -8.98 6.96 -4.74
N VAL A 161 -10.04 7.75 -4.93
CA VAL A 161 -9.95 9.19 -5.30
C VAL A 161 -10.82 10.11 -4.45
N VAL A 162 -11.22 9.66 -3.24
CA VAL A 162 -12.32 10.27 -2.48
C VAL A 162 -11.92 10.84 -1.11
N ASP A 163 -10.69 10.60 -0.65
CA ASP A 163 -10.27 10.89 0.73
C ASP A 163 -9.48 12.19 0.93
N ALA A 164 -9.66 13.16 0.02
CA ALA A 164 -8.82 14.35 -0.13
C ALA A 164 -7.38 14.08 -0.58
N VAL A 165 -6.71 13.04 -0.06
CA VAL A 165 -5.48 12.45 -0.61
C VAL A 165 -5.88 11.23 -1.42
N LYS A 166 -5.44 11.15 -2.66
CA LYS A 166 -5.76 10.09 -3.62
C LYS A 166 -4.65 9.06 -3.66
N GLY A 167 -4.97 7.81 -3.98
CA GLY A 167 -4.01 6.71 -4.00
C GLY A 167 -3.82 6.09 -5.39
N VAL A 168 -2.57 5.79 -5.73
CA VAL A 168 -2.19 4.90 -6.84
C VAL A 168 -1.24 3.83 -6.31
N HIS A 169 -1.34 2.60 -6.78
CA HIS A 169 -0.45 1.51 -6.38
C HIS A 169 0.04 0.71 -7.57
N CYS A 170 1.28 0.22 -7.49
CA CYS A 170 1.92 -0.56 -8.55
C CYS A 170 1.84 -2.06 -8.24
N MET A 171 1.33 -2.88 -9.15
CA MET A 171 1.26 -4.32 -9.01
C MET A 171 2.52 -4.97 -9.63
N ILE A 172 3.54 -5.24 -8.81
CA ILE A 172 4.76 -5.92 -9.26
C ILE A 172 4.61 -7.43 -9.07
N ARG A 173 4.43 -8.18 -10.16
CA ARG A 173 4.31 -9.65 -10.14
C ARG A 173 5.60 -10.33 -9.68
N LYS A 174 5.55 -11.10 -8.59
CA LYS A 174 6.72 -11.82 -8.06
C LYS A 174 7.27 -12.87 -9.02
N ALA A 175 6.41 -13.49 -9.82
CA ALA A 175 6.79 -14.55 -10.77
C ALA A 175 7.79 -14.07 -11.84
N ASP A 176 7.77 -12.78 -12.17
CA ASP A 176 8.66 -12.19 -13.18
C ASP A 176 10.12 -12.10 -12.70
N TRP A 177 10.36 -12.29 -11.39
CA TRP A 177 11.65 -12.11 -10.73
C TRP A 177 12.33 -13.41 -10.33
N ALA A 178 11.75 -14.57 -10.66
CA ALA A 178 12.31 -15.88 -10.30
C ALA A 178 13.71 -16.14 -10.90
N ALA A 179 14.06 -15.46 -12.00
CA ALA A 179 15.37 -15.54 -12.65
C ALA A 179 16.32 -14.38 -12.27
N TRP A 180 15.85 -13.43 -11.45
CA TRP A 180 16.63 -12.24 -11.05
C TRP A 180 17.31 -12.41 -9.68
N SER A 181 16.90 -13.43 -8.92
CA SER A 181 17.45 -13.79 -7.60
C SER A 181 18.66 -14.71 -7.69
#